data_AF-A0A3D1HID1-F1
#
_entry.id   AF-A0A3D1HID1-F1
#
_cell.length_a   1.000
_cell.length_b   1.000
_cell.length_c   1.000
_cell.angle_alpha   90.00
_cell.angle_beta   90.00
_cell.angle_gamma   90.00
#
_symmetry.space_group_name_H-M   'P 1'
#
loop_
_entity.id
_entity.type
_entity.pdbx_description
1 polymer ?
#
loop_
_entity_poly.entity_id
_entity_poly.type
_entity_poly.pdbx_seq_one_letter_code
_entity_poly.pdbx_strand_id
1 'polypeptide(L)'
;LMKYILPQDLKSFGLIPEIIGRLPVLTYLNPLDREALRSILVEPKNSIIKQYVKLFEMDGIKLTFDEDALDFIVDKAMEYKLGARGLRSIVENVMMDAMFDVPSQDVKEFKVTLDYAKKQLDKAHLQKLETA
;
A
#
# COMPACT_ATOMS: atom_id res chain seq x y z
N LEU A 1 -12.44 9.83 18.41
CA LEU A 1 -13.07 11.17 18.42
C LEU A 1 -14.10 11.33 17.30
N MET A 2 -13.81 10.93 16.05
CA MET A 2 -14.70 11.16 14.89
C MET A 2 -16.11 10.55 15.00
N LYS A 3 -16.30 9.52 15.82
CA LYS A 3 -17.61 8.89 16.07
C LYS A 3 -18.66 9.79 16.74
N TYR A 4 -18.27 10.94 17.26
CA TYR A 4 -19.14 11.86 18.00
C TYR A 4 -19.28 13.23 17.33
N ILE A 5 -18.96 13.33 16.03
CA ILE A 5 -19.08 14.58 15.27
C ILE A 5 -20.55 15.03 15.21
N LEU A 6 -20.80 16.28 15.57
CA LEU A 6 -22.09 16.94 15.45
C LEU A 6 -22.12 17.88 14.23
N PRO A 7 -23.31 18.20 13.69
CA PRO A 7 -23.45 19.19 12.63
C PRO A 7 -22.82 20.57 12.94
N GLN A 8 -22.78 20.96 14.21
CA GLN A 8 -22.14 22.20 14.66
C GLN A 8 -20.62 22.17 14.51
N ASP A 9 -20.00 20.99 14.63
CA ASP A 9 -18.56 20.81 14.41
C ASP A 9 -18.23 21.00 12.93
N LEU A 10 -19.09 20.49 12.03
CA LEU A 10 -18.96 20.67 10.58
C LEU A 10 -19.12 22.14 10.16
N LYS A 11 -20.05 22.86 10.79
CA LYS A 11 -20.19 24.31 10.60
C LYS A 11 -18.94 25.06 11.04
N SER A 12 -18.41 24.73 12.21
CA SER A 12 -17.17 25.31 12.74
C SER A 12 -15.95 24.96 11.88
N PHE A 13 -15.96 23.81 11.21
CA PHE A 13 -14.95 23.37 10.25
C PHE A 13 -15.04 24.11 8.89
N GLY A 14 -16.14 24.81 8.61
CA GLY A 14 -16.30 25.67 7.42
C GLY A 14 -17.35 25.19 6.41
N LEU A 15 -18.13 24.14 6.70
CA LEU A 15 -19.26 23.74 5.86
C LEU A 15 -20.44 24.69 6.06
N ILE A 16 -21.09 25.09 4.97
CA ILE A 16 -22.26 25.97 5.02
C ILE A 16 -23.53 25.21 5.48
N PRO A 17 -24.44 25.86 6.23
CA PRO A 17 -25.64 25.22 6.78
C PRO A 17 -26.54 24.54 5.74
N GLU A 18 -26.62 25.09 4.53
CA GLU A 18 -27.43 24.57 3.42
C GLU A 18 -26.95 23.20 2.95
N ILE A 19 -25.63 22.97 2.97
CA ILE A 19 -25.03 21.67 2.61
C ILE A 19 -25.23 20.68 3.77
N ILE A 20 -24.99 21.13 5.00
CA ILE A 20 -25.16 20.29 6.20
C ILE A 20 -26.61 19.79 6.31
N GLY A 21 -27.59 20.66 6.03
CA GLY A 21 -29.02 20.30 6.01
C GLY A 21 -29.39 19.26 4.94
N ARG A 22 -28.59 19.10 3.88
CA ARG A 22 -28.79 18.10 2.82
C ARG A 22 -28.03 16.79 3.07
N LEU A 23 -27.22 16.71 4.13
CA LEU A 23 -26.43 15.53 4.50
C LEU A 23 -26.91 14.99 5.86
N PRO A 24 -28.13 14.38 5.92
CA PRO A 24 -28.72 13.93 7.18
C PRO A 24 -28.02 12.72 7.80
N VAL A 25 -27.19 12.00 7.02
CA VAL A 25 -26.45 10.83 7.48
C VAL A 25 -24.98 11.17 7.61
N LEU A 26 -24.48 11.10 8.85
CA LEU A 26 -23.06 11.25 9.16
C LEU A 26 -22.49 9.88 9.52
N THR A 27 -21.35 9.55 8.93
CA THR A 27 -20.59 8.33 9.23
C THR A 27 -19.11 8.65 9.31
N TYR A 28 -18.34 7.74 9.91
CA TYR A 28 -16.90 7.87 10.05
C TYR A 28 -16.21 6.56 9.70
N LEU A 29 -14.92 6.65 9.39
CA LEU A 29 -14.07 5.49 9.16
C LEU A 29 -13.08 5.35 10.31
N ASN A 30 -12.80 4.11 10.68
CA ASN A 30 -11.70 3.82 11.60
C ASN A 30 -10.36 4.03 10.85
N PRO A 31 -9.31 4.47 11.56
CA PRO A 31 -7.97 4.46 10.99
C PRO A 31 -7.56 3.05 10.58
N LEU A 32 -6.74 2.95 9.55
CA LEU A 32 -6.19 1.68 9.10
C LEU A 32 -5.20 1.16 10.13
N ASP A 33 -5.40 -0.07 10.57
CA ASP A 33 -4.47 -0.83 11.39
C ASP A 33 -3.64 -1.80 10.53
N ARG A 34 -2.75 -2.54 11.19
CA ARG A 34 -1.85 -3.50 10.53
C ARG A 34 -2.64 -4.56 9.75
N GLU A 35 -3.71 -5.09 10.34
CA GLU A 35 -4.53 -6.14 9.74
C GLU A 35 -5.29 -5.61 8.51
N ALA A 36 -5.86 -4.40 8.60
CA ALA A 36 -6.52 -3.76 7.46
C ALA A 36 -5.55 -3.53 6.31
N LEU A 37 -4.31 -3.09 6.58
CA LEU A 37 -3.28 -2.92 5.55
C LEU A 37 -2.87 -4.27 4.92
N ARG A 38 -2.71 -5.31 5.73
CA ARG A 38 -2.40 -6.68 5.25
C ARG A 38 -3.51 -7.21 4.34
N SER A 39 -4.77 -7.04 4.74
CA SER A 39 -5.94 -7.39 3.92
C SER A 39 -5.93 -6.61 2.61
N ILE A 40 -5.78 -5.28 2.64
CA ILE A 40 -5.72 -4.43 1.43
C ILE A 40 -4.63 -4.89 0.47
N LEU A 41 -3.48 -5.34 0.98
CA LEU A 41 -2.34 -5.78 0.20
C LEU A 41 -2.64 -7.04 -0.64
N VAL A 42 -3.49 -7.96 -0.14
CA VAL A 42 -3.65 -9.31 -0.71
C VAL A 42 -5.08 -9.65 -1.10
N GLU A 43 -6.06 -9.37 -0.26
CA GLU A 43 -7.43 -9.89 -0.38
C GLU A 43 -8.25 -9.27 -1.51
N PRO A 44 -8.26 -7.93 -1.73
CA PRO A 44 -9.05 -7.32 -2.79
C PRO A 44 -8.82 -7.97 -4.14
N LYS A 45 -9.86 -8.04 -4.98
CA LYS A 45 -9.72 -8.56 -6.35
C LYS A 45 -8.67 -7.79 -7.16
N ASN A 46 -8.56 -6.48 -6.89
CA ASN A 46 -7.60 -5.59 -7.51
C ASN A 46 -6.48 -5.18 -6.54
N SER A 47 -6.05 -6.08 -5.66
CA SER A 47 -4.93 -5.80 -4.75
C SER A 47 -3.62 -5.63 -5.52
N ILE A 48 -2.69 -4.85 -4.99
CA ILE A 48 -1.43 -4.54 -5.67
C ILE A 48 -0.59 -5.80 -5.92
N ILE A 49 -0.61 -6.76 -4.98
CA ILE A 49 0.08 -8.05 -5.14
C ILE A 49 -0.50 -8.82 -6.33
N LYS A 50 -1.82 -8.93 -6.44
CA LYS A 50 -2.46 -9.62 -7.58
C LYS A 50 -2.20 -8.91 -8.91
N GLN A 51 -2.10 -7.59 -8.91
CA GLN A 51 -1.72 -6.82 -10.09
C GLN A 51 -0.30 -7.20 -10.56
N TYR A 52 0.67 -7.26 -9.65
CA TYR A 52 2.03 -7.69 -9.98
C TYR A 52 2.11 -9.14 -10.41
N VAL A 53 1.37 -10.04 -9.75
CA VAL A 53 1.33 -11.46 -10.13
C VAL A 53 0.82 -11.60 -11.56
N LYS A 54 -0.27 -10.91 -11.90
CA LYS A 54 -0.82 -10.91 -13.26
C LYS A 54 0.14 -10.28 -14.28
N LEU A 55 0.87 -9.24 -13.89
CA LEU A 55 1.83 -8.59 -14.78
C LEU A 55 2.98 -9.54 -15.13
N PHE A 56 3.57 -10.23 -14.16
CA PHE A 56 4.62 -11.23 -14.39
C PHE A 56 4.08 -12.44 -15.16
N GLU A 57 2.83 -12.83 -14.94
CA GLU A 57 2.18 -13.91 -15.69
C GLU A 57 2.08 -13.59 -17.20
N MET A 58 1.92 -12.32 -17.58
CA MET A 58 1.94 -11.89 -18.98
C MET A 58 3.30 -12.14 -19.65
N ASP A 59 4.38 -12.12 -18.87
CA ASP A 59 5.74 -12.45 -19.30
C ASP A 59 6.08 -13.95 -19.10
N GLY A 60 5.10 -14.77 -18.71
CA GLY A 60 5.28 -16.21 -18.49
C GLY A 60 6.00 -16.57 -17.19
N ILE A 61 6.11 -15.63 -16.25
CA ILE A 61 6.81 -15.79 -14.97
C ILE A 61 5.81 -15.92 -13.84
N LYS A 62 5.95 -16.97 -13.02
CA LYS A 62 5.13 -17.14 -11.82
C LYS A 62 5.73 -16.35 -10.66
N LEU A 63 5.06 -15.26 -10.29
CA LEU A 63 5.43 -14.44 -9.13
C LEU A 63 4.79 -14.98 -7.85
N THR A 64 5.57 -15.13 -6.79
CA THR A 64 5.11 -15.47 -5.44
C THR A 64 5.74 -14.56 -4.39
N PHE A 65 5.06 -14.38 -3.26
CA PHE A 65 5.55 -13.57 -2.14
C PHE A 65 5.57 -14.44 -0.89
N ASP A 66 6.61 -14.32 -0.09
CA ASP A 66 6.59 -14.88 1.25
C ASP A 66 5.71 -14.06 2.20
N GLU A 67 5.09 -14.75 3.15
CA GLU A 67 4.24 -14.13 4.16
C GLU A 67 5.02 -13.11 5.00
N ASP A 68 6.30 -13.39 5.30
CA ASP A 68 7.17 -12.49 6.06
C ASP A 68 7.56 -11.23 5.28
N ALA A 69 7.75 -11.33 3.95
CA ALA A 69 8.00 -10.20 3.07
C ALA A 69 6.80 -9.26 3.02
N LEU A 70 5.60 -9.83 2.97
CA LEU A 70 4.36 -9.05 2.96
C LEU A 70 4.11 -8.37 4.30
N ASP A 71 4.34 -9.09 5.41
CA ASP A 71 4.27 -8.54 6.76
C ASP A 71 5.27 -7.39 6.96
N PHE A 72 6.48 -7.54 6.46
CA PHE A 72 7.50 -6.48 6.48
C PHE A 72 7.07 -5.22 5.71
N ILE A 73 6.46 -5.37 4.53
CA ILE A 73 5.93 -4.25 3.75
C ILE A 73 4.84 -3.51 4.55
N VAL A 74 3.96 -4.25 5.23
CA VAL A 74 2.91 -3.66 6.08
C VAL A 74 3.52 -2.92 7.28
N ASP A 75 4.51 -3.52 7.94
CA ASP A 75 5.18 -2.91 9.09
C ASP A 75 5.88 -1.60 8.70
N LYS A 76 6.52 -1.56 7.54
CA LYS A 76 7.11 -0.32 6.99
C LYS A 76 6.04 0.73 6.63
N ALA A 77 4.89 0.31 6.10
CA ALA A 77 3.79 1.23 5.82
C ALA A 77 3.23 1.88 7.10
N MET A 78 3.16 1.11 8.19
CA MET A 78 2.76 1.58 9.52
C MET A 78 3.81 2.53 10.11
N GLU A 79 5.09 2.19 10.04
CA GLU A 79 6.22 3.01 10.53
C GLU A 79 6.22 4.39 9.87
N TYR A 80 6.04 4.44 8.54
CA TYR A 80 6.02 5.68 7.77
C TYR A 80 4.69 6.45 7.85
N LYS A 81 3.67 5.92 8.52
CA LYS A 81 2.34 6.54 8.68
C LYS A 81 1.67 6.95 7.36
N LEU A 82 1.93 6.22 6.28
CA LEU A 82 1.49 6.62 4.94
C LEU A 82 0.06 6.16 4.59
N GLY A 83 -0.54 5.32 5.43
CA GLY A 83 -1.84 4.68 5.18
C GLY A 83 -1.85 3.81 3.91
N ALA A 84 -3.04 3.48 3.40
CA ALA A 84 -3.19 2.59 2.23
C ALA A 84 -2.56 3.14 0.93
N ARG A 85 -2.45 4.47 0.78
CA ARG A 85 -1.83 5.06 -0.42
C ARG A 85 -0.32 4.84 -0.45
N GLY A 86 0.37 4.97 0.69
CA GLY A 86 1.81 4.70 0.73
C GLY A 86 2.18 3.23 0.65
N LEU A 87 1.27 2.34 1.04
CA LEU A 87 1.46 0.89 0.87
C LEU A 87 1.82 0.54 -0.59
N ARG A 88 1.14 1.18 -1.56
CA ARG A 88 1.44 1.00 -2.99
C ARG A 88 2.87 1.44 -3.34
N SER A 89 3.30 2.60 -2.86
CA SER A 89 4.64 3.11 -3.14
C SER A 89 5.74 2.21 -2.59
N ILE A 90 5.52 1.61 -1.42
CA ILE A 90 6.48 0.66 -0.84
C ILE A 90 6.62 -0.59 -1.73
N VAL A 91 5.49 -1.15 -2.18
CA VAL A 91 5.51 -2.30 -3.09
C VAL A 91 6.17 -1.95 -4.42
N GLU A 92 5.88 -0.77 -4.98
CA GLU A 92 6.52 -0.29 -6.21
C GLU A 92 8.04 -0.20 -6.08
N ASN A 93 8.55 0.33 -4.95
CA ASN A 93 9.99 0.39 -4.70
C ASN A 93 10.60 -1.01 -4.59
N VAL A 94 9.92 -1.96 -3.91
CA VAL A 94 10.40 -3.34 -3.78
C VAL A 94 10.43 -4.04 -5.15
N MET A 95 9.46 -3.78 -6.01
CA MET A 95 9.33 -4.47 -7.29
C MET A 95 10.10 -3.79 -8.44
N MET A 96 10.58 -2.55 -8.27
CA MET A 96 11.16 -1.75 -9.36
C MET A 96 12.31 -2.48 -10.09
N ASP A 97 13.30 -2.97 -9.35
CA ASP A 97 14.41 -3.73 -9.92
C ASP A 97 13.90 -5.03 -10.57
N ALA A 98 13.03 -5.77 -9.87
CA ALA A 98 12.49 -7.05 -10.38
C ALA A 98 11.74 -6.88 -11.71
N MET A 99 11.01 -5.78 -11.89
CA MET A 99 10.30 -5.50 -13.14
C MET A 99 11.24 -5.33 -14.34
N PHE A 100 12.49 -4.93 -14.12
CA PHE A 100 13.47 -4.73 -15.20
C PHE A 100 14.34 -5.98 -15.39
N ASP A 101 14.85 -6.53 -14.30
CA ASP A 101 15.84 -7.61 -14.34
C ASP A 101 15.21 -8.97 -14.65
N VAL A 102 14.07 -9.29 -14.05
CA VAL A 102 13.49 -10.64 -14.12
C VAL A 102 12.99 -10.98 -15.53
N PRO A 103 12.27 -10.10 -16.25
CA PRO A 103 11.87 -10.39 -17.64
C PRO A 103 13.05 -10.52 -18.60
N SER A 104 14.21 -9.94 -18.25
CA SER A 104 15.44 -10.07 -19.03
C SER A 104 16.16 -11.41 -18.78
N GLN A 105 15.74 -12.17 -17.76
CA GLN A 105 16.30 -13.46 -17.40
C GLN A 105 15.38 -14.59 -17.88
N ASP A 106 15.95 -15.72 -18.32
CA ASP A 106 15.18 -16.91 -18.73
C ASP A 106 14.72 -17.72 -17.50
N VAL A 107 13.95 -17.07 -16.62
CA VAL A 107 13.44 -17.64 -15.36
C VAL A 107 11.92 -17.83 -15.43
N LYS A 108 11.43 -18.94 -14.86
CA LYS A 108 10.00 -19.28 -14.88
C LYS A 108 9.26 -18.93 -13.59
N GLU A 109 9.99 -18.75 -12.50
CA GLU A 109 9.44 -18.42 -11.20
C GLU A 109 10.29 -17.34 -10.54
N PHE A 110 9.63 -16.35 -9.94
CA PHE A 110 10.28 -15.33 -9.12
C PHE A 110 9.58 -15.25 -7.77
N LYS A 111 10.36 -15.28 -6.71
CA LYS A 111 9.86 -15.27 -5.34
C LYS A 111 10.41 -14.08 -4.59
N VAL A 112 9.51 -13.24 -4.08
CA VAL A 112 9.85 -12.09 -3.25
C VAL A 112 9.98 -12.55 -1.80
N THR A 113 11.23 -12.62 -1.34
CA THR A 113 11.58 -13.00 0.04
C THR A 113 11.73 -11.77 0.93
N LEU A 114 11.74 -11.98 2.26
CA LEU A 114 12.00 -10.92 3.22
C LEU A 114 13.34 -10.20 2.99
N ASP A 115 14.40 -10.95 2.73
CA ASP A 115 15.74 -10.38 2.50
C ASP A 115 15.78 -9.54 1.22
N TYR A 116 15.09 -9.98 0.17
CA TYR A 116 14.93 -9.19 -1.04
C TYR A 116 14.18 -7.88 -0.75
N ALA A 117 13.04 -7.95 -0.07
CA ALA A 117 12.23 -6.79 0.26
C ALA A 117 13.01 -5.76 1.11
N LYS A 118 13.78 -6.21 2.11
CA LYS A 118 14.65 -5.34 2.92
C LYS A 118 15.69 -4.64 2.07
N LYS A 119 16.45 -5.40 1.28
CA LYS A 119 17.51 -4.86 0.43
C LYS A 119 16.99 -3.79 -0.54
N GLN A 120 15.82 -4.02 -1.13
CA GLN A 120 15.22 -3.06 -2.06
C GLN A 120 14.73 -1.78 -1.37
N LEU A 121 14.12 -1.90 -0.19
CA LEU A 121 13.72 -0.74 0.61
C LEU A 121 14.91 0.09 1.06
N ASP A 122 16.00 -0.56 1.52
CA ASP A 122 17.22 0.13 1.93
C ASP A 122 17.87 0.87 0.76
N LYS A 123 17.95 0.22 -0.42
CA LYS A 123 18.42 0.84 -1.67
C LYS A 123 17.58 2.07 -2.05
N ALA A 124 16.26 1.95 -2.02
CA ALA A 124 15.35 3.04 -2.33
C ALA A 124 15.44 4.20 -1.32
N HIS A 125 15.72 3.91 -0.04
CA HIS A 125 15.90 4.93 0.99
C HIS A 125 17.21 5.72 0.78
N LEU A 126 18.31 5.02 0.47
CA LEU A 126 19.60 5.65 0.16
C LEU A 126 19.51 6.58 -1.07
N GLN A 127 18.84 6.15 -2.13
CA GLN A 127 18.64 6.98 -3.34
C GLN A 127 17.89 8.29 -3.05
N LYS A 128 16.92 8.27 -2.13
CA LYS A 128 16.17 9.47 -1.72
C LYS A 128 17.00 10.44 -0.89
N LEU A 129 18.01 9.96 -0.16
CA LEU A 129 18.94 10.81 0.60
C LEU A 129 20.00 11.47 -0.29
N GLU A 130 20.40 10.82 -1.38
CA GLU A 130 21.36 11.38 -2.34
C GLU A 130 20.74 12.41 -3.30
N THR A 131 19.41 12.40 -3.46
CA THR A 131 18.67 13.32 -4.33
C THR A 131 18.00 14.49 -3.60
N ALA A 132 18.12 14.56 -2.26
CA ALA A 132 17.61 15.63 -1.41
C ALA A 132 18.72 16.62 -1.00
#